data_AF-A0A2E7P9Y9-F1
#
_entry.id   AF-A0A2E7P9Y9-F1
#
_cell.length_a   1.000
_cell.length_b   1.000
_cell.length_c   1.000
_cell.angle_alpha   90.00
_cell.angle_beta   90.00
_cell.angle_gamma   90.00
#
_symmetry.space_group_name_H-M   'P 1'
#
loop_
_entity.id
_entity.type
_entity.pdbx_description
1 polymer ?
#
loop_
_entity_poly.entity_id
_entity_poly.type
_entity_poly.pdbx_seq_one_letter_code
_entity_poly.pdbx_strand_id
1 'polypeptide(L)'
;MKNFIGSIGNRIFFLLLGGIVVAVFATNWLAGNERRNTLRELRFQHLADRVEQIVQAVDDIPPAQRPIVLQAATNFGFEARMVEDINDAIGPNASTSPLIEMLQARLGEDRKIAVQRESECPPLRADDGRGPRRDTCRVIYISLHDQALMRLRLHQPGEPPALRGRGPGGPAGLFGLQYILLFLVLIAMLAWLVARMATRPIRQLAQAASRLGSDIDHAPLPETGPTEIRQAAHAFNAMQARIRRQIQHRTHMLAAITHDLQTPLTRMRLRLEKVTDAPLQQKLIDDLGVMHGMVREGLDLARSMDSSEKIQALDIDSLLDSVCADAADAGQDVALQGSTRAFVLAQPGALRRCLTNLIDNACKYGKSARVSIALEQQKIAIRIRDLGPGIPESELEAVFEPFYRLEASRSRDTGGTGLGLTIALNIAENHHGQLRLRNLAEGGLEVLLELPPMTPTKNR
;
A
#
# COMPACT_ATOMS: atom_id res chain seq x y z
N MET A 1 -1.52 -9.26 29.80
CA MET A 1 -0.72 -9.68 28.64
C MET A 1 -1.34 -9.37 27.28
N LYS A 2 -2.67 -9.50 27.05
CA LYS A 2 -3.30 -9.18 25.73
C LYS A 2 -3.10 -7.74 25.23
N ASN A 3 -3.06 -6.74 26.13
CA ASN A 3 -2.85 -5.33 25.74
C ASN A 3 -1.40 -5.01 25.33
N PHE A 4 -0.42 -5.82 25.76
CA PHE A 4 1.00 -5.57 25.47
C PHE A 4 1.39 -5.99 24.04
N ILE A 5 0.70 -6.98 23.46
CA ILE A 5 0.93 -7.46 22.08
C ILE A 5 0.05 -6.68 21.06
N GLY A 6 -0.91 -5.89 21.56
CA GLY A 6 -1.82 -5.10 20.73
C GLY A 6 -1.22 -3.80 20.18
N SER A 7 -0.18 -3.27 20.83
CA SER A 7 0.47 -2.03 20.42
C SER A 7 1.30 -2.20 19.14
N ILE A 8 1.21 -1.23 18.23
CA ILE A 8 2.02 -1.22 17.00
C ILE A 8 3.52 -1.15 17.32
N GLY A 9 3.92 -0.38 18.34
CA GLY A 9 5.31 -0.24 18.76
C GLY A 9 5.87 -1.57 19.22
N ASN A 10 5.12 -2.30 20.05
CA ASN A 10 5.54 -3.60 20.55
C ASN A 10 5.55 -4.67 19.45
N ARG A 11 4.58 -4.66 18.53
CA ARG A 11 4.61 -5.57 17.37
C ARG A 11 5.84 -5.33 16.49
N ILE A 12 6.15 -4.08 16.18
CA ILE A 12 7.36 -3.72 15.42
C ILE A 12 8.60 -4.18 16.16
N PHE A 13 8.69 -3.92 17.48
CA PHE A 13 9.82 -4.32 18.30
C PHE A 13 10.04 -5.84 18.28
N PHE A 14 9.00 -6.65 18.52
CA PHE A 14 9.13 -8.10 18.51
C PHE A 14 9.41 -8.68 17.13
N LEU A 15 8.84 -8.10 16.06
CA LEU A 15 9.15 -8.50 14.68
C LEU A 15 10.61 -8.20 14.33
N LEU A 16 11.11 -7.02 14.70
CA LEU A 16 12.50 -6.64 14.48
C LEU A 16 13.43 -7.55 15.29
N LEU A 17 13.18 -7.72 16.58
CA LEU A 17 13.99 -8.56 17.46
C LEU A 17 14.02 -10.02 16.98
N GLY A 18 12.84 -10.60 16.71
CA GLY A 18 12.73 -11.97 16.22
C GLY A 18 13.39 -12.16 14.85
N GLY A 19 13.16 -11.24 13.92
CA GLY A 19 13.77 -11.28 12.59
C GLY A 19 15.30 -11.18 12.63
N ILE A 20 15.85 -10.31 13.49
CA ILE A 20 17.31 -10.19 13.70
C ILE A 20 17.86 -11.49 14.30
N VAL A 21 17.21 -12.05 15.33
CA VAL A 21 17.67 -13.30 15.96
C VAL A 21 17.68 -14.45 14.97
N VAL A 22 16.62 -14.60 14.16
CA VAL A 22 16.53 -15.64 13.12
C VAL A 22 17.60 -15.42 12.05
N ALA A 23 17.81 -14.19 11.58
CA ALA A 23 18.84 -13.89 10.59
C ALA A 23 20.25 -14.20 11.13
N VAL A 24 20.57 -13.78 12.35
CA VAL A 24 21.87 -14.08 12.99
C VAL A 24 22.06 -15.58 13.16
N PHE A 25 21.03 -16.29 13.64
CA PHE A 25 21.10 -17.74 13.84
C PHE A 25 21.29 -18.49 12.51
N ALA A 26 20.49 -18.17 11.49
CA ALA A 26 20.57 -18.79 10.18
C ALA A 26 21.96 -18.58 9.55
N THR A 27 22.46 -17.34 9.54
CA THR A 27 23.78 -17.02 8.98
C THR A 27 24.90 -17.74 9.72
N ASN A 28 24.85 -17.78 11.06
CA ASN A 28 25.88 -18.46 11.86
C ASN A 28 25.82 -19.99 11.71
N TRP A 29 24.62 -20.56 11.58
CA TRP A 29 24.43 -22.00 11.38
C TRP A 29 24.96 -22.46 10.02
N LEU A 30 24.61 -21.73 8.95
CA LEU A 30 25.12 -21.97 7.58
C LEU A 30 26.65 -21.87 7.52
N ALA A 31 27.22 -20.78 8.04
CA ALA A 31 28.68 -20.58 8.07
C ALA A 31 29.41 -21.66 8.90
N GLY A 32 28.82 -22.10 10.01
CA GLY A 32 29.36 -23.18 10.83
C GLY A 32 29.36 -24.54 10.13
N ASN A 33 28.35 -24.81 9.31
CA ASN A 33 28.22 -26.08 8.59
C ASN A 33 29.21 -26.19 7.43
N GLU A 34 29.36 -25.12 6.62
CA GLU A 34 30.37 -25.09 5.55
C GLU A 34 31.79 -25.28 6.10
N ARG A 35 32.15 -24.57 7.18
CA ARG A 35 33.48 -24.71 7.81
C ARG A 35 33.78 -26.14 8.24
N ARG A 36 32.79 -26.89 8.74
CA ARG A 36 32.96 -28.29 9.15
C ARG A 36 33.22 -29.21 7.96
N ASN A 37 32.55 -28.96 6.84
CA ASN A 37 32.74 -29.74 5.63
C ASN A 37 34.14 -29.51 5.04
N THR A 38 34.58 -28.26 4.93
CA THR A 38 35.95 -27.94 4.45
C THR A 38 37.03 -28.55 5.34
N LEU A 39 36.86 -28.52 6.67
CA LEU A 39 37.81 -29.13 7.62
C LEU A 39 37.80 -30.66 7.60
N ARG A 40 36.68 -31.30 7.21
CA ARG A 40 36.66 -32.76 6.99
C ARG A 40 37.40 -33.12 5.71
N GLU A 41 37.19 -32.36 4.65
CA GLU A 41 37.83 -32.57 3.35
C GLU A 41 39.35 -32.46 3.45
N LEU A 42 39.87 -31.38 4.04
CA LEU A 42 41.32 -31.22 4.27
C LEU A 42 41.93 -32.36 5.11
N ARG A 43 41.19 -32.86 6.12
CA ARG A 43 41.64 -34.00 6.92
C ARG A 43 41.69 -35.28 6.10
N PHE A 44 40.71 -35.51 5.21
CA PHE A 44 40.72 -36.67 4.32
C PHE A 44 41.83 -36.59 3.27
N GLN A 45 42.12 -35.40 2.74
CA GLN A 45 43.27 -35.20 1.84
C GLN A 45 44.59 -35.60 2.48
N HIS A 46 44.87 -35.11 3.70
CA HIS A 46 46.11 -35.47 4.41
C HIS A 46 46.22 -36.96 4.78
N LEU A 47 45.10 -37.63 5.03
CA LEU A 47 45.11 -39.08 5.24
C LEU A 47 45.39 -39.81 3.95
N ALA A 48 44.76 -39.39 2.85
CA ALA A 48 44.98 -39.98 1.54
C ALA A 48 46.46 -39.85 1.13
N ASP A 49 47.06 -38.66 1.31
CA ASP A 49 48.49 -38.43 1.07
C ASP A 49 49.37 -39.41 1.87
N ARG A 50 49.08 -39.60 3.16
CA ARG A 50 49.85 -40.50 4.03
C ARG A 50 49.69 -41.97 3.65
N VAL A 51 48.47 -42.40 3.36
CA VAL A 51 48.17 -43.78 2.95
C VAL A 51 48.89 -44.08 1.64
N GLU A 52 48.81 -43.16 0.67
CA GLU A 52 49.46 -43.30 -0.62
C GLU A 52 50.98 -43.51 -0.48
N GLN A 53 51.64 -42.67 0.32
CA GLN A 53 53.07 -42.79 0.59
C GLN A 53 53.44 -44.14 1.25
N ILE A 54 52.64 -44.60 2.22
CA ILE A 54 52.87 -45.88 2.91
C ILE A 54 52.70 -47.05 1.92
N VAL A 55 51.65 -47.01 1.10
CA VAL A 55 51.33 -48.10 0.16
C VAL A 55 52.40 -48.20 -0.92
N GLN A 56 52.82 -47.07 -1.52
CA GLN A 56 53.90 -47.04 -2.51
C GLN A 56 55.22 -47.55 -1.91
N ALA A 57 55.57 -47.14 -0.69
CA ALA A 57 56.78 -47.60 -0.02
C ALA A 57 56.77 -49.12 0.28
N VAL A 58 55.59 -49.73 0.48
CA VAL A 58 55.45 -51.18 0.71
C VAL A 58 55.41 -51.96 -0.61
N ASP A 59 54.83 -51.39 -1.66
CA ASP A 59 54.83 -51.96 -3.02
C ASP A 59 56.25 -52.18 -3.54
N ASP A 60 57.18 -51.25 -3.25
CA ASP A 60 58.59 -51.35 -3.68
C ASP A 60 59.40 -52.44 -2.92
N ILE A 61 58.84 -53.03 -1.86
CA ILE A 61 59.52 -54.04 -1.02
C ILE A 61 59.21 -55.45 -1.55
N PRO A 62 60.22 -56.32 -1.75
CA PRO A 62 60.01 -57.72 -2.13
C PRO A 62 59.13 -58.48 -1.12
N PRO A 63 58.25 -59.39 -1.56
CA PRO A 63 57.23 -60.02 -0.72
C PRO A 63 57.79 -60.75 0.51
N ALA A 64 59.00 -61.33 0.40
CA ALA A 64 59.67 -62.02 1.50
C ALA A 64 60.09 -61.09 2.66
N GLN A 65 60.26 -59.79 2.42
CA GLN A 65 60.76 -58.82 3.41
C GLN A 65 59.65 -57.94 4.00
N ARG A 66 58.49 -57.86 3.35
CA ARG A 66 57.32 -57.08 3.80
C ARG A 66 56.93 -57.33 5.27
N PRO A 67 56.77 -58.58 5.77
CA PRO A 67 56.33 -58.77 7.15
C PRO A 67 57.33 -58.23 8.20
N ILE A 68 58.63 -58.26 7.89
CA ILE A 68 59.68 -57.76 8.79
C ILE A 68 59.64 -56.23 8.86
N VAL A 69 59.51 -55.55 7.70
CA VAL A 69 59.44 -54.09 7.64
C VAL A 69 58.15 -53.57 8.27
N LEU A 70 57.02 -54.23 8.04
CA LEU A 70 55.73 -53.85 8.62
C LEU A 70 55.70 -54.01 10.15
N GLN A 71 56.40 -55.00 10.71
CA GLN A 71 56.56 -55.13 12.17
C GLN A 71 57.41 -54.01 12.78
N ALA A 72 58.44 -53.53 12.08
CA ALA A 72 59.25 -52.40 12.54
C ALA A 72 58.53 -51.05 12.40
N ALA A 73 57.58 -50.95 11.46
CA ALA A 73 56.85 -49.73 11.14
C ALA A 73 55.86 -49.28 12.23
N THR A 74 55.49 -50.14 13.19
CA THR A 74 54.55 -49.80 14.28
C THR A 74 54.99 -48.59 15.12
N ASN A 75 56.29 -48.29 15.14
CA ASN A 75 56.84 -47.14 15.85
C ASN A 75 56.59 -45.79 15.14
N PHE A 76 56.14 -45.79 13.88
CA PHE A 76 55.91 -44.60 13.06
C PHE A 76 54.45 -44.08 13.08
N GLY A 77 53.64 -44.55 14.03
CA GLY A 77 52.28 -44.02 14.25
C GLY A 77 51.21 -44.60 13.31
N PHE A 78 51.50 -45.73 12.67
CA PHE A 78 50.54 -46.56 11.96
C PHE A 78 50.87 -48.04 12.22
N GLU A 79 49.86 -48.91 12.14
CA GLU A 79 50.02 -50.35 12.25
C GLU A 79 49.61 -50.99 10.92
N ALA A 80 50.51 -51.75 10.30
CA ALA A 80 50.24 -52.40 9.02
C ALA A 80 50.52 -53.91 9.11
N ARG A 81 49.61 -54.74 8.58
CA ARG A 81 49.75 -56.21 8.54
C ARG A 81 49.22 -56.75 7.22
N MET A 82 49.84 -57.81 6.71
CA MET A 82 49.32 -58.55 5.56
C MET A 82 48.14 -59.41 6.01
N VAL A 83 47.11 -59.49 5.17
CA VAL A 83 45.88 -60.27 5.43
C VAL A 83 45.57 -61.11 4.19
N GLU A 84 44.97 -62.28 4.39
CA GLU A 84 44.69 -63.23 3.31
C GLU A 84 43.31 -63.00 2.66
N ASP A 85 42.37 -62.40 3.37
CA ASP A 85 41.00 -62.16 2.88
C ASP A 85 40.51 -60.74 3.24
N ILE A 86 39.73 -60.15 2.33
CA ILE A 86 39.04 -58.87 2.53
C ILE A 86 37.67 -59.06 3.20
N ASN A 87 37.20 -60.29 3.37
CA ASN A 87 35.89 -60.59 3.95
C ASN A 87 35.75 -60.17 5.43
N ASP A 88 36.85 -60.04 6.17
CA ASP A 88 36.87 -59.42 7.51
C ASP A 88 36.57 -57.90 7.47
N ALA A 89 36.71 -57.26 6.31
CA ALA A 89 36.50 -55.83 6.11
C ALA A 89 35.06 -55.48 5.68
N ILE A 90 34.33 -56.40 5.06
CA ILE A 90 32.94 -56.21 4.59
C ILE A 90 31.95 -56.61 5.70
N GLY A 91 32.27 -56.25 6.94
CA GLY A 91 31.25 -56.25 8.00
C GLY A 91 30.18 -55.18 7.72
N PRO A 92 29.03 -55.20 8.41
CA PRO A 92 27.93 -54.22 8.25
C PRO A 92 28.32 -52.75 8.53
N ASN A 93 29.58 -52.48 8.91
CA ASN A 93 30.14 -51.16 9.19
C ASN A 93 31.07 -50.62 8.07
N ALA A 94 31.11 -51.25 6.89
CA ALA A 94 31.82 -50.73 5.73
C ALA A 94 31.17 -49.41 5.27
N SER A 95 31.70 -48.28 5.75
CA SER A 95 31.16 -46.96 5.45
C SER A 95 31.61 -46.51 4.06
N THR A 96 30.66 -46.13 3.19
CA THR A 96 30.93 -45.34 1.98
C THR A 96 31.48 -43.99 2.42
N SER A 97 32.80 -43.94 2.62
CA SER A 97 33.51 -42.75 3.04
C SER A 97 34.08 -42.07 1.80
N PRO A 98 33.98 -40.74 1.65
CA PRO A 98 34.59 -40.01 0.52
C PRO A 98 36.11 -40.25 0.41
N LEU A 99 36.75 -40.66 1.51
CA LEU A 99 38.13 -41.16 1.51
C LEU A 99 38.38 -42.34 0.54
N ILE A 100 37.40 -43.22 0.30
CA ILE A 100 37.55 -44.37 -0.63
C ILE A 100 37.76 -43.85 -2.05
N GLU A 101 36.89 -42.94 -2.51
CA GLU A 101 36.98 -42.31 -3.83
C GLU A 101 38.31 -41.57 -3.99
N MET A 102 38.75 -40.84 -2.96
CA MET A 102 40.03 -40.13 -2.96
C MET A 102 41.24 -41.08 -3.05
N LEU A 103 41.20 -42.22 -2.35
CA LEU A 103 42.27 -43.22 -2.39
C LEU A 103 42.29 -43.97 -3.73
N GLN A 104 41.12 -44.31 -4.28
CA GLN A 104 41.00 -44.93 -5.61
C GLN A 104 41.55 -44.01 -6.70
N ALA A 105 41.23 -42.71 -6.65
CA ALA A 105 41.73 -41.73 -7.61
C ALA A 105 43.26 -41.57 -7.59
N ARG A 106 43.91 -41.82 -6.45
CA ARG A 106 45.37 -41.66 -6.26
C ARG A 106 46.16 -42.94 -6.51
N LEU A 107 45.64 -44.08 -6.06
CA LEU A 107 46.35 -45.37 -6.10
C LEU A 107 45.97 -46.25 -7.31
N GLY A 108 44.98 -45.82 -8.10
CA GLY A 108 44.47 -46.51 -9.27
C GLY A 108 43.20 -47.33 -9.01
N GLU A 109 42.32 -47.43 -10.01
CA GLU A 109 41.02 -48.13 -9.90
C GLU A 109 41.17 -49.66 -9.79
N ASP A 110 42.33 -50.21 -10.15
CA ASP A 110 42.61 -51.65 -10.14
C ASP A 110 42.78 -52.22 -8.72
N ARG A 111 42.86 -51.35 -7.69
CA ARG A 111 43.06 -51.76 -6.30
C ARG A 111 41.75 -51.87 -5.53
N LYS A 112 41.59 -52.97 -4.78
CA LYS A 112 40.47 -53.16 -3.85
C LYS A 112 40.73 -52.36 -2.57
N ILE A 113 39.86 -51.38 -2.28
CA ILE A 113 39.97 -50.51 -1.10
C ILE A 113 38.70 -50.61 -0.25
N ALA A 114 38.84 -50.84 1.05
CA ALA A 114 37.76 -50.77 2.02
C ALA A 114 38.19 -49.96 3.25
N VAL A 115 37.31 -49.10 3.76
CA VAL A 115 37.60 -48.22 4.92
C VAL A 115 36.59 -48.47 6.03
N GLN A 116 37.10 -48.74 7.23
CA GLN A 116 36.31 -48.98 8.44
C GLN A 116 36.70 -47.97 9.53
N ARG A 117 35.69 -47.44 10.23
CA ARG A 117 35.89 -46.58 11.41
C ARG A 117 35.82 -47.43 12.67
N GLU A 118 36.85 -47.36 13.50
CA GLU A 118 36.94 -48.07 14.78
C GLU A 118 36.90 -47.06 15.93
N SER A 119 35.96 -47.25 16.88
CA SER A 119 35.74 -46.34 18.01
C SER A 119 36.62 -46.63 19.22
N GLU A 120 37.13 -47.85 19.35
CA GLU A 120 38.05 -48.26 20.39
C GLU A 120 39.42 -48.49 19.76
N CYS A 121 40.36 -47.59 20.02
CA CYS A 121 41.70 -47.71 19.49
C CYS A 121 42.71 -48.00 20.61
N PRO A 122 43.60 -49.01 20.43
CA PRO A 122 44.70 -49.22 21.36
C PRO A 122 45.60 -47.98 21.42
N PRO A 123 46.01 -47.52 22.62
CA PRO A 123 46.86 -46.34 22.75
C PRO A 123 48.27 -46.60 22.19
N LEU A 124 48.77 -45.69 21.35
CA LEU A 124 50.15 -45.72 20.80
C LEU A 124 51.24 -45.45 21.86
N ARG A 125 50.86 -44.87 23.00
CA ARG A 125 51.75 -44.51 24.12
C ARG A 125 51.05 -44.77 25.45
N ALA A 126 51.81 -45.13 26.48
CA ALA A 126 51.31 -45.18 27.85
C ALA A 126 50.77 -43.80 28.26
N ASP A 127 49.62 -43.81 28.93
CA ASP A 127 48.83 -42.66 29.38
C ASP A 127 49.70 -41.57 30.03
N ASP A 128 49.66 -40.35 29.47
CA ASP A 128 50.38 -39.18 29.99
C ASP A 128 49.57 -38.41 31.06
N GLY A 129 48.50 -39.01 31.56
CA GLY A 129 47.68 -38.49 32.66
C GLY A 129 46.77 -37.32 32.27
N ARG A 130 46.71 -36.96 30.98
CA ARG A 130 45.70 -36.05 30.44
C ARG A 130 44.55 -36.91 29.95
N GLY A 131 43.44 -36.90 30.69
CA GLY A 131 42.28 -37.78 30.50
C GLY A 131 41.84 -38.03 29.05
N PRO A 132 41.07 -39.11 28.82
CA PRO A 132 41.03 -39.81 27.54
C PRO A 132 40.64 -38.89 26.39
N ARG A 133 41.61 -38.54 25.55
CA ARG A 133 41.30 -38.17 24.16
C ARG A 133 40.65 -39.42 23.56
N ARG A 134 39.39 -39.32 23.14
CA ARG A 134 38.74 -40.38 22.35
C ARG A 134 39.41 -40.41 20.98
N ASP A 135 40.60 -40.98 20.91
CA ASP A 135 41.31 -41.20 19.67
C ASP A 135 40.51 -42.23 18.86
N THR A 136 40.09 -41.81 17.67
CA THR A 136 39.39 -42.70 16.75
C THR A 136 40.37 -43.21 15.73
N CYS A 137 40.34 -44.50 15.43
CA CYS A 137 41.21 -45.07 14.41
C CYS A 137 40.42 -45.42 13.16
N ARG A 138 41.08 -45.26 12.02
CA ARG A 138 40.57 -45.75 10.74
C ARG A 138 41.42 -46.92 10.31
N VAL A 139 40.75 -48.02 9.99
CA VAL A 139 41.35 -49.21 9.41
C VAL A 139 41.02 -49.19 7.92
N ILE A 140 42.06 -49.28 7.10
CA ILE A 140 42.00 -49.24 5.65
C ILE A 140 42.56 -50.57 5.15
N TYR A 141 41.76 -51.30 4.39
CA TYR A 141 42.19 -52.50 3.69
C TYR A 141 42.48 -52.11 2.25
N ILE A 142 43.66 -52.46 1.74
CA ILE A 142 44.09 -52.12 0.40
C ILE A 142 44.88 -53.25 -0.24
N SER A 143 44.64 -53.52 -1.53
CA SER A 143 45.48 -54.43 -2.32
C SER A 143 46.73 -53.74 -2.86
N LEU A 144 47.86 -54.43 -2.76
CA LEU A 144 49.15 -54.07 -3.37
C LEU A 144 49.17 -54.44 -4.86
N HIS A 145 50.24 -54.07 -5.58
CA HIS A 145 50.37 -54.32 -7.02
C HIS A 145 50.31 -55.82 -7.39
N ASP A 146 50.69 -56.71 -6.47
CA ASP A 146 50.74 -58.16 -6.64
C ASP A 146 49.47 -58.85 -6.10
N GLN A 147 48.40 -58.08 -5.92
CA GLN A 147 47.11 -58.53 -5.37
C GLN A 147 47.17 -58.98 -3.91
N ALA A 148 48.31 -58.83 -3.22
CA ALA A 148 48.38 -59.10 -1.79
C ALA A 148 47.61 -58.04 -0.99
N LEU A 149 46.85 -58.44 0.02
CA LEU A 149 46.02 -57.54 0.81
C LEU A 149 46.77 -57.06 2.06
N MET A 150 46.70 -55.76 2.32
CA MET A 150 47.28 -55.10 3.48
C MET A 150 46.19 -54.41 4.30
N ARG A 151 46.19 -54.66 5.61
CA ARG A 151 45.42 -53.91 6.60
C ARG A 151 46.29 -52.83 7.19
N LEU A 152 45.89 -51.57 7.02
CA LEU A 152 46.54 -50.38 7.54
C LEU A 152 45.64 -49.69 8.58
N ARG A 153 46.09 -49.59 9.82
CA ARG A 153 45.42 -48.85 10.90
C ARG A 153 46.14 -47.54 11.14
N LEU A 154 45.39 -46.44 11.05
CA LEU A 154 45.87 -45.07 11.23
C LEU A 154 45.19 -44.42 12.43
N HIS A 155 46.00 -43.92 13.37
CA HIS A 155 45.51 -43.12 14.48
C HIS A 155 45.16 -41.72 14.01
N GLN A 156 43.93 -41.32 14.28
CA GLN A 156 43.49 -39.96 14.05
C GLN A 156 43.27 -39.27 15.39
N PRO A 157 43.78 -38.04 15.60
CA PRO A 157 43.36 -37.25 16.73
C PRO A 157 41.83 -37.12 16.65
N GLY A 158 41.14 -37.50 17.74
CA GLY A 158 39.69 -37.43 17.83
C GLY A 158 39.16 -36.06 17.41
N GLU A 159 37.92 -36.00 16.90
CA GLU A 159 37.29 -34.71 16.64
C GLU A 159 37.40 -33.85 17.90
N PRO A 160 38.03 -32.66 17.83
CA PRO A 160 38.10 -31.81 19.02
C PRO A 160 36.66 -31.61 19.50
N PRO A 161 36.38 -31.78 20.82
CA PRO A 161 35.06 -31.55 21.34
C PRO A 161 34.63 -30.18 20.85
N ALA A 162 33.44 -30.10 20.26
CA ALA A 162 32.94 -28.89 19.66
C ALA A 162 33.05 -27.78 20.72
N LEU A 163 34.10 -26.95 20.60
CA LEU A 163 34.29 -25.79 21.46
C LEU A 163 33.13 -24.87 21.14
N ARG A 164 32.07 -25.01 21.95
CA ARG A 164 31.00 -24.03 22.08
C ARG A 164 31.69 -22.71 22.45
N GLY A 165 31.87 -21.84 21.45
CA GLY A 165 32.14 -20.42 21.69
C GLY A 165 33.59 -19.96 21.64
N ARG A 166 34.36 -20.27 20.59
CA ARG A 166 35.49 -19.39 20.21
C ARG A 166 35.16 -18.66 18.91
N GLY A 167 34.95 -17.35 19.04
CA GLY A 167 34.68 -16.38 17.97
C GLY A 167 35.84 -16.20 16.97
N PRO A 168 35.73 -15.16 16.10
CA PRO A 168 36.07 -15.21 14.68
C PRO A 168 37.58 -15.03 14.42
N GLY A 169 38.13 -15.83 13.50
CA GLY A 169 39.55 -15.70 13.13
C GLY A 169 40.04 -16.64 12.03
N GLY A 170 39.16 -17.16 11.18
CA GLY A 170 39.58 -17.84 9.94
C GLY A 170 39.69 -16.81 8.80
N PRO A 171 40.58 -17.01 7.81
CA PRO A 171 40.84 -16.03 6.77
C PRO A 171 39.55 -15.68 6.02
N ALA A 172 39.15 -14.42 6.12
CA ALA A 172 37.96 -13.84 5.51
C ALA A 172 38.15 -13.64 3.98
N GLY A 173 38.46 -14.70 3.25
CA GLY A 173 38.59 -14.67 1.79
C GLY A 173 37.29 -15.11 1.13
N LEU A 174 36.58 -14.18 0.48
CA LEU A 174 35.41 -14.35 -0.42
C LEU A 174 34.16 -15.09 0.13
N PHE A 175 34.32 -16.22 0.83
CA PHE A 175 33.24 -17.01 1.42
C PHE A 175 32.47 -16.29 2.55
N GLY A 176 33.08 -15.28 3.18
CA GLY A 176 32.37 -14.43 4.15
C GLY A 176 31.37 -13.46 3.50
N LEU A 177 31.61 -13.05 2.26
CA LEU A 177 30.80 -12.02 1.59
C LEU A 177 29.39 -12.53 1.26
N GLN A 178 29.24 -13.80 0.85
CA GLN A 178 27.92 -14.40 0.59
C GLN A 178 27.02 -14.39 1.83
N TYR A 179 27.58 -14.60 3.02
CA TYR A 179 26.84 -14.61 4.28
C TYR A 179 26.47 -13.21 4.76
N ILE A 180 27.39 -12.26 4.59
CA ILE A 180 27.12 -10.85 4.85
C ILE A 180 26.01 -10.36 3.91
N LEU A 181 26.06 -10.73 2.63
CA LEU A 181 25.04 -10.38 1.65
C LEU A 181 23.67 -11.00 2.02
N LEU A 182 23.63 -12.29 2.37
CA LEU A 182 22.40 -12.93 2.84
C LEU A 182 21.80 -12.22 4.07
N PHE A 183 22.65 -11.86 5.04
CA PHE A 183 22.24 -11.12 6.23
C PHE A 183 21.67 -9.73 5.88
N LEU A 184 22.33 -8.99 4.98
CA LEU A 184 21.85 -7.69 4.51
C LEU A 184 20.51 -7.81 3.78
N VAL A 185 20.33 -8.84 2.94
CA VAL A 185 19.04 -9.08 2.25
C VAL A 185 17.93 -9.39 3.24
N LEU A 186 18.18 -10.23 4.26
CA LEU A 186 17.20 -10.55 5.28
C LEU A 186 16.80 -9.32 6.10
N ILE A 187 17.77 -8.49 6.50
CA ILE A 187 17.50 -7.23 7.20
C ILE A 187 16.74 -6.26 6.30
N ALA A 188 17.11 -6.11 5.03
CA ALA A 188 16.42 -5.24 4.08
C ALA A 188 14.96 -5.67 3.89
N MET A 189 14.71 -6.99 3.75
CA MET A 189 13.37 -7.55 3.63
C MET A 189 12.52 -7.30 4.89
N LEU A 190 13.12 -7.48 6.08
CA LEU A 190 12.47 -7.20 7.36
C LEU A 190 12.15 -5.71 7.52
N ALA A 191 13.10 -4.83 7.21
CA ALA A 191 12.93 -3.38 7.26
C ALA A 191 11.84 -2.92 6.30
N TRP A 192 11.80 -3.45 5.08
CA TRP A 192 10.75 -3.17 4.11
C TRP A 192 9.36 -3.60 4.60
N LEU A 193 9.26 -4.79 5.22
CA LEU A 193 8.00 -5.30 5.78
C LEU A 193 7.50 -4.42 6.94
N VAL A 194 8.39 -4.04 7.86
CA VAL A 194 8.07 -3.15 8.99
C VAL A 194 7.65 -1.77 8.49
N ALA A 195 8.39 -1.18 7.56
CA ALA A 195 8.04 0.10 6.96
C ALA A 195 6.66 0.04 6.29
N ARG A 196 6.39 -1.00 5.49
CA ARG A 196 5.09 -1.16 4.82
C ARG A 196 3.94 -1.32 5.81
N MET A 197 4.17 -2.01 6.93
CA MET A 197 3.17 -2.19 8.00
C MET A 197 2.88 -0.88 8.75
N ALA A 198 3.89 -0.06 9.01
CA ALA A 198 3.74 1.22 9.72
C ALA A 198 3.10 2.31 8.84
N THR A 199 3.52 2.43 7.57
CA THR A 199 3.13 3.56 6.71
C THR A 199 1.76 3.39 6.04
N ARG A 200 1.35 2.14 5.75
CA ARG A 200 0.05 1.84 5.10
C ARG A 200 -1.17 2.43 5.84
N PRO A 201 -1.35 2.21 7.16
CA PRO A 201 -2.51 2.73 7.89
C PRO A 201 -2.51 4.27 8.00
N ILE A 202 -1.33 4.89 8.13
CA ILE A 202 -1.20 6.36 8.15
C ILE A 202 -1.65 6.95 6.81
N ARG A 203 -1.25 6.33 5.69
CA ARG A 203 -1.72 6.74 4.35
C ARG A 203 -3.24 6.60 4.20
N GLN A 204 -3.84 5.55 4.75
CA GLN A 204 -5.29 5.35 4.71
C GLN A 204 -6.02 6.44 5.50
N LEU A 205 -5.55 6.78 6.70
CA LEU A 205 -6.10 7.89 7.49
C LEU A 205 -5.96 9.23 6.77
N ALA A 206 -4.80 9.51 6.17
CA ALA A 206 -4.57 10.73 5.41
C ALA A 206 -5.51 10.84 4.19
N GLN A 207 -5.70 9.75 3.44
CA GLN A 207 -6.63 9.70 2.31
C GLN A 207 -8.09 9.85 2.74
N ALA A 208 -8.48 9.26 3.87
CA ALA A 208 -9.82 9.43 4.40
C ALA A 208 -10.06 10.88 4.86
N ALA A 209 -9.08 11.50 5.51
CA ALA A 209 -9.15 12.91 5.91
C ALA A 209 -9.25 13.85 4.70
N SER A 210 -8.50 13.60 3.61
CA SER A 210 -8.62 14.42 2.39
C SER A 210 -9.98 14.24 1.71
N ARG A 211 -10.55 13.03 1.75
CA ARG A 211 -11.86 12.74 1.16
C ARG A 211 -13.02 13.26 1.99
N LEU A 212 -12.87 13.37 3.31
CA LEU A 212 -13.92 13.88 4.19
C LEU A 212 -14.37 15.30 3.81
N GLY A 213 -13.47 16.11 3.25
CA GLY A 213 -13.80 17.44 2.74
C GLY A 213 -14.63 17.45 1.45
N SER A 214 -14.51 16.41 0.61
CA SER A 214 -15.24 16.29 -0.66
C SER A 214 -16.48 15.40 -0.58
N ASP A 215 -16.48 14.41 0.30
CA ASP A 215 -17.55 13.43 0.48
C ASP A 215 -17.61 13.02 1.96
N ILE A 216 -18.56 13.62 2.68
CA ILE A 216 -18.77 13.34 4.10
C ILE A 216 -19.54 12.04 4.35
N ASP A 217 -20.25 11.55 3.34
CA ASP A 217 -21.13 10.36 3.43
C ASP A 217 -20.39 9.04 3.14
N HIS A 218 -19.10 9.13 2.79
CA HIS A 218 -18.17 8.02 2.68
C HIS A 218 -18.24 7.04 3.87
N ALA A 219 -18.17 5.73 3.57
CA ALA A 219 -18.20 4.66 4.57
C ALA A 219 -17.09 4.78 5.64
N PRO A 220 -17.40 4.56 6.93
CA PRO A 220 -16.42 4.73 8.01
C PRO A 220 -15.18 3.85 7.85
N LEU A 221 -14.05 4.30 8.42
CA LEU A 221 -12.80 3.55 8.40
C LEU A 221 -12.94 2.23 9.18
N PRO A 222 -12.35 1.13 8.69
CA PRO A 222 -12.37 -0.13 9.40
C PRO A 222 -11.55 -0.05 10.69
N GLU A 223 -12.18 -0.35 11.82
CA GLU A 223 -11.56 -0.33 13.15
C GLU A 223 -10.74 -1.60 13.44
N THR A 224 -9.83 -1.91 12.52
CA THR A 224 -9.01 -3.13 12.54
C THR A 224 -7.53 -2.80 12.75
N GLY A 225 -6.78 -3.76 13.29
CA GLY A 225 -5.34 -3.64 13.47
C GLY A 225 -4.90 -3.33 14.90
N PRO A 226 -3.67 -2.82 15.08
CA PRO A 226 -3.10 -2.43 16.37
C PRO A 226 -3.97 -1.44 17.14
N THR A 227 -3.83 -1.42 18.47
CA THR A 227 -4.65 -0.61 19.36
C THR A 227 -4.65 0.87 18.98
N GLU A 228 -3.48 1.43 18.65
CA GLU A 228 -3.31 2.84 18.29
C GLU A 228 -4.03 3.18 16.97
N ILE A 229 -3.94 2.29 15.98
CA ILE A 229 -4.63 2.47 14.69
C ILE A 229 -6.14 2.37 14.88
N ARG A 230 -6.60 1.40 15.68
CA ARG A 230 -8.03 1.24 15.98
C ARG A 230 -8.58 2.45 16.73
N GLN A 231 -7.84 2.99 17.70
CA GLN A 231 -8.22 4.21 18.41
C GLN A 231 -8.28 5.42 17.49
N ALA A 232 -7.30 5.59 16.59
CA ALA A 232 -7.31 6.65 15.60
C ALA A 232 -8.49 6.53 14.62
N ALA A 233 -8.76 5.32 14.11
CA ALA A 233 -9.90 5.05 13.25
C ALA A 233 -11.24 5.34 13.95
N HIS A 234 -11.40 4.89 15.20
CA HIS A 234 -12.59 5.17 16.01
C HIS A 234 -12.78 6.68 16.26
N ALA A 235 -11.71 7.40 16.62
CA ALA A 235 -11.76 8.85 16.81
C ALA A 235 -12.13 9.61 15.53
N PHE A 236 -11.59 9.18 14.39
CA PHE A 236 -11.93 9.74 13.08
C PHE A 236 -13.39 9.48 12.72
N ASN A 237 -13.88 8.25 12.88
CA ASN A 237 -15.28 7.87 12.64
C ASN A 237 -16.24 8.67 13.53
N ALA A 238 -15.88 8.87 14.80
CA ALA A 238 -16.67 9.69 15.73
C ALA A 238 -16.71 11.16 15.31
N MET A 239 -15.59 11.72 14.83
CA MET A 239 -15.54 13.07 14.29
C MET A 239 -16.43 13.21 13.04
N GLN A 240 -16.31 12.29 12.07
CA GLN A 240 -17.16 12.25 10.87
C GLN A 240 -18.65 12.23 11.24
N ALA A 241 -19.04 11.34 12.16
CA ALA A 241 -20.43 11.24 12.61
C ALA A 241 -20.94 12.52 13.27
N ARG A 242 -20.08 13.21 14.04
CA ARG A 242 -20.41 14.48 14.70
C ARG A 242 -20.65 15.59 13.68
N ILE A 243 -19.76 15.73 12.70
CA ILE A 243 -19.89 16.74 11.64
C ILE A 243 -21.16 16.46 10.82
N ARG A 244 -21.40 15.20 10.43
CA ARG A 244 -22.62 14.80 9.70
C ARG A 244 -23.89 15.20 10.45
N ARG A 245 -23.98 14.90 11.75
CA ARG A 245 -25.12 15.33 12.58
C ARG A 245 -25.27 16.85 12.63
N GLN A 246 -24.15 17.58 12.73
CA GLN A 246 -24.19 19.04 12.78
C GLN A 246 -24.68 19.67 11.47
N ILE A 247 -24.31 19.09 10.32
CA ILE A 247 -24.85 19.50 9.01
C ILE A 247 -26.34 19.21 8.94
N GLN A 248 -26.76 17.97 9.24
CA GLN A 248 -28.18 17.58 9.24
C GLN A 248 -29.04 18.45 10.16
N HIS A 249 -28.54 18.78 11.35
CA HIS A 249 -29.23 19.68 12.27
C HIS A 249 -29.40 21.10 11.70
N ARG A 250 -28.37 21.64 11.03
CA ARG A 250 -28.47 22.94 10.35
C ARG A 250 -29.51 22.90 9.24
N THR A 251 -29.50 21.87 8.40
CA THR A 251 -30.50 21.74 7.31
C THR A 251 -31.92 21.61 7.86
N HIS A 252 -32.13 20.75 8.87
CA HIS A 252 -33.45 20.57 9.50
C HIS A 252 -33.94 21.86 10.17
N MET A 253 -33.05 22.58 10.86
CA MET A 253 -33.40 23.85 11.49
C MET A 253 -33.80 24.89 10.43
N LEU A 254 -33.06 24.98 9.33
CA LEU A 254 -33.38 25.91 8.23
C LEU A 254 -34.73 25.56 7.58
N ALA A 255 -35.00 24.27 7.35
CA ALA A 255 -36.29 23.82 6.84
C ALA A 255 -37.47 24.15 7.79
N ALA A 256 -37.28 23.97 9.09
CA ALA A 256 -38.29 24.30 10.11
C ALA A 256 -38.54 25.81 10.17
N ILE A 257 -37.48 26.64 10.17
CA ILE A 257 -37.59 28.10 10.14
C ILE A 257 -38.37 28.56 8.90
N THR A 258 -38.10 27.98 7.73
CA THR A 258 -38.83 28.36 6.50
C THR A 258 -40.32 28.04 6.59
N HIS A 259 -40.67 26.84 7.07
CA HIS A 259 -42.07 26.48 7.29
C HIS A 259 -42.77 27.45 8.25
N ASP A 260 -42.08 27.81 9.33
CA ASP A 260 -42.60 28.74 10.34
C ASP A 260 -42.67 30.18 9.86
N LEU A 261 -41.87 30.59 8.86
CA LEU A 261 -41.96 31.90 8.19
C LEU A 261 -43.05 31.94 7.11
N GLN A 262 -43.34 30.82 6.42
CA GLN A 262 -44.37 30.77 5.39
C GLN A 262 -45.79 31.00 5.94
N THR A 263 -46.04 30.53 7.16
CA THR A 263 -47.33 30.67 7.86
C THR A 263 -47.69 32.13 8.19
N PRO A 264 -46.83 32.95 8.82
CA PRO A 264 -47.09 34.38 9.04
C PRO A 264 -47.09 35.18 7.74
N LEU A 265 -46.27 34.86 6.76
CA LEU A 265 -46.30 35.53 5.45
C LEU A 265 -47.65 35.32 4.75
N THR A 266 -48.18 34.09 4.74
CA THR A 266 -49.50 33.79 4.16
C THR A 266 -50.61 34.53 4.90
N ARG A 267 -50.56 34.58 6.24
CA ARG A 267 -51.50 35.38 7.05
C ARG A 267 -51.39 36.87 6.75
N MET A 268 -50.19 37.38 6.50
CA MET A 268 -49.97 38.79 6.15
C MET A 268 -50.57 39.09 4.77
N ARG A 269 -50.42 38.19 3.78
CA ARG A 269 -51.07 38.29 2.46
C ARG A 269 -52.58 38.44 2.57
N LEU A 270 -53.23 37.57 3.34
CA LEU A 270 -54.68 37.61 3.57
C LEU A 270 -55.14 38.87 4.31
N ARG A 271 -54.27 39.48 5.14
CA ARG A 271 -54.56 40.77 5.79
C ARG A 271 -54.43 41.94 4.82
N LEU A 272 -53.47 41.88 3.90
CA LEU A 272 -53.29 42.89 2.86
C LEU A 272 -54.46 42.92 1.88
N GLU A 273 -55.14 41.80 1.64
CA GLU A 273 -56.39 41.75 0.86
C GLU A 273 -57.52 42.64 1.43
N LYS A 274 -57.43 43.03 2.71
CA LYS A 274 -58.42 43.91 3.37
C LYS A 274 -58.07 45.40 3.27
N VAL A 275 -56.94 45.76 2.68
CA VAL A 275 -56.54 47.15 2.46
C VAL A 275 -57.43 47.75 1.37
N THR A 276 -58.15 48.82 1.69
CA THR A 276 -59.11 49.48 0.78
C THR A 276 -58.45 50.30 -0.32
N ASP A 277 -57.22 50.77 -0.09
CA ASP A 277 -56.43 51.51 -1.07
C ASP A 277 -55.73 50.53 -2.03
N ALA A 278 -56.32 50.32 -3.22
CA ALA A 278 -55.84 49.36 -4.22
C ALA A 278 -54.36 49.56 -4.64
N PRO A 279 -53.88 50.77 -4.98
CA PRO A 279 -52.47 50.96 -5.31
C PRO A 279 -51.52 50.70 -4.13
N LEU A 280 -51.93 50.98 -2.88
CA LEU A 280 -51.14 50.64 -1.70
C LEU A 280 -51.16 49.13 -1.42
N GLN A 281 -52.32 48.50 -1.56
CA GLN A 281 -52.51 47.05 -1.43
C GLN A 281 -51.58 46.30 -2.39
N GLN A 282 -51.57 46.67 -3.67
CA GLN A 282 -50.72 46.03 -4.67
C GLN A 282 -49.24 46.17 -4.29
N LYS A 283 -48.79 47.38 -3.92
CA LYS A 283 -47.42 47.64 -3.47
C LYS A 283 -47.01 46.78 -2.27
N LEU A 284 -47.91 46.56 -1.32
CA LEU A 284 -47.66 45.74 -0.14
C LEU A 284 -47.64 44.23 -0.46
N ILE A 285 -48.51 43.78 -1.37
CA ILE A 285 -48.51 42.40 -1.86
C ILE A 285 -47.20 42.11 -2.61
N ASP A 286 -46.74 43.04 -3.43
CA ASP A 286 -45.47 42.93 -4.16
C ASP A 286 -44.29 42.84 -3.19
N ASP A 287 -44.23 43.69 -2.16
CA ASP A 287 -43.18 43.63 -1.12
C ASP A 287 -43.19 42.30 -0.36
N LEU A 288 -44.38 41.79 -0.04
CA LEU A 288 -44.53 40.49 0.59
C LEU A 288 -44.07 39.34 -0.32
N GLY A 289 -44.33 39.45 -1.62
CA GLY A 289 -43.82 38.54 -2.65
C GLY A 289 -42.29 38.51 -2.69
N VAL A 290 -41.64 39.68 -2.62
CA VAL A 290 -40.18 39.80 -2.53
C VAL A 290 -39.65 39.12 -1.26
N MET A 291 -40.26 39.36 -0.09
CA MET A 291 -39.86 38.70 1.16
C MET A 291 -40.03 37.17 1.09
N HIS A 292 -41.10 36.70 0.48
CA HIS A 292 -41.33 35.26 0.30
C HIS A 292 -40.28 34.63 -0.63
N GLY A 293 -39.90 35.32 -1.71
CA GLY A 293 -38.78 34.95 -2.57
C GLY A 293 -37.46 34.87 -1.79
N MET A 294 -37.16 35.88 -0.96
CA MET A 294 -35.97 35.90 -0.10
C MET A 294 -35.85 34.70 0.83
N VAL A 295 -36.94 34.34 1.51
CA VAL A 295 -36.94 33.18 2.41
C VAL A 295 -36.74 31.88 1.63
N ARG A 296 -37.33 31.76 0.44
CA ARG A 296 -37.18 30.58 -0.41
C ARG A 296 -35.76 30.45 -0.97
N GLU A 297 -35.18 31.53 -1.47
CA GLU A 297 -33.80 31.53 -1.99
C GLU A 297 -32.77 31.25 -0.88
N GLY A 298 -32.97 31.78 0.32
CA GLY A 298 -32.14 31.46 1.49
C GLY A 298 -32.20 29.97 1.89
N LEU A 299 -33.39 29.36 1.77
CA LEU A 299 -33.55 27.92 1.98
C LEU A 299 -32.88 27.12 0.86
N ASP A 300 -32.98 27.57 -0.39
CA ASP A 300 -32.37 26.90 -1.52
C ASP A 300 -30.84 26.95 -1.44
N LEU A 301 -30.26 28.04 -0.93
CA LEU A 301 -28.85 28.12 -0.55
C LEU A 301 -28.50 27.10 0.53
N ALA A 302 -29.27 27.05 1.62
CA ALA A 302 -29.05 26.09 2.69
C ALA A 302 -29.09 24.64 2.20
N ARG A 303 -30.05 24.31 1.33
CA ARG A 303 -30.20 22.98 0.72
C ARG A 303 -29.10 22.68 -0.29
N SER A 304 -28.59 23.67 -1.01
CA SER A 304 -27.47 23.49 -1.95
C SER A 304 -26.19 23.02 -1.26
N MET A 305 -26.06 23.27 0.05
CA MET A 305 -24.96 22.79 0.88
C MET A 305 -25.17 21.36 1.40
N ASP A 306 -26.36 20.76 1.22
CA ASP A 306 -26.70 19.43 1.73
C ASP A 306 -26.72 18.39 0.59
N SER A 307 -25.92 17.32 0.73
CA SER A 307 -25.73 16.25 -0.27
C SER A 307 -26.83 15.18 -0.27
N SER A 308 -28.00 15.46 0.31
CA SER A 308 -29.06 14.45 0.51
C SER A 308 -29.64 13.82 -0.77
N GLU A 309 -29.56 14.49 -1.92
CA GLU A 309 -30.04 13.96 -3.19
C GLU A 309 -29.06 12.91 -3.75
N LYS A 310 -29.57 11.78 -4.26
CA LYS A 310 -28.71 10.74 -4.83
C LYS A 310 -28.12 11.19 -6.17
N ILE A 311 -26.83 10.97 -6.34
CA ILE A 311 -26.16 11.11 -7.63
C ILE A 311 -26.65 10.01 -8.59
N GLN A 312 -27.05 10.40 -9.80
CA GLN A 312 -27.48 9.49 -10.85
C GLN A 312 -26.95 9.93 -12.22
N ALA A 313 -26.91 8.98 -13.15
CA ALA A 313 -26.59 9.28 -14.55
C ALA A 313 -27.74 10.09 -15.16
N LEU A 314 -27.42 11.29 -15.62
CA LEU A 314 -28.37 12.25 -16.17
C LEU A 314 -27.95 12.65 -17.58
N ASP A 315 -28.89 12.59 -18.52
CA ASP A 315 -28.71 13.19 -19.83
C ASP A 315 -28.78 14.71 -19.70
N ILE A 316 -27.65 15.38 -19.92
CA ILE A 316 -27.53 16.82 -19.72
C ILE A 316 -28.32 17.60 -20.76
N ASP A 317 -28.43 17.08 -21.99
CA ASP A 317 -29.14 17.76 -23.08
C ASP A 317 -30.64 17.80 -22.76
N SER A 318 -31.20 16.68 -22.31
CA SER A 318 -32.61 16.58 -21.89
C SER A 318 -32.94 17.48 -20.70
N LEU A 319 -32.03 17.61 -19.72
CA LEU A 319 -32.23 18.54 -18.60
C LEU A 319 -32.23 19.99 -19.09
N LEU A 320 -31.25 20.36 -19.91
CA LEU A 320 -31.09 21.73 -20.39
C LEU A 320 -32.26 22.16 -21.27
N ASP A 321 -32.74 21.26 -22.14
CA ASP A 321 -33.94 21.46 -22.97
C ASP A 321 -35.18 21.69 -22.11
N SER A 322 -35.41 20.84 -21.10
CA SER A 322 -36.51 21.02 -20.15
C SER A 322 -36.46 22.36 -19.42
N VAL A 323 -35.28 22.80 -18.94
CA VAL A 323 -35.17 24.08 -18.22
C VAL A 323 -35.39 25.27 -19.15
N CYS A 324 -34.88 25.21 -20.38
CA CYS A 324 -35.09 26.28 -21.36
C CYS A 324 -36.56 26.36 -21.81
N ALA A 325 -37.23 25.21 -21.96
CA ALA A 325 -38.67 25.14 -22.26
C ALA A 325 -39.50 25.75 -21.12
N ASP A 326 -39.22 25.38 -19.86
CA ASP A 326 -39.91 25.95 -18.69
C ASP A 326 -39.77 27.49 -18.64
N ALA A 327 -38.59 28.02 -18.97
CA ALA A 327 -38.30 29.46 -19.03
C ALA A 327 -39.05 30.16 -20.19
N ALA A 328 -39.09 29.54 -21.37
CA ALA A 328 -39.84 30.06 -22.51
C ALA A 328 -41.35 30.08 -22.26
N ASP A 329 -41.89 29.04 -21.61
CA ASP A 329 -43.30 28.97 -21.18
C ASP A 329 -43.66 30.04 -20.14
N ALA A 330 -42.67 30.46 -19.33
CA ALA A 330 -42.80 31.60 -18.42
C ALA A 330 -42.69 32.97 -19.12
N GLY A 331 -42.51 33.00 -20.45
CA GLY A 331 -42.44 34.21 -21.26
C GLY A 331 -41.06 34.86 -21.33
N GLN A 332 -39.99 34.16 -20.92
CA GLN A 332 -38.62 34.66 -21.02
C GLN A 332 -38.04 34.43 -22.44
N ASP A 333 -37.21 35.35 -22.95
CA ASP A 333 -36.49 35.16 -24.22
C ASP A 333 -35.27 34.25 -24.01
N VAL A 334 -35.45 32.95 -24.23
CA VAL A 334 -34.41 31.93 -24.09
C VAL A 334 -34.26 31.15 -25.39
N ALA A 335 -33.02 30.95 -25.84
CA ALA A 335 -32.72 30.11 -26.99
C ALA A 335 -31.58 29.13 -26.66
N LEU A 336 -31.84 27.84 -26.88
CA LEU A 336 -30.87 26.77 -26.71
C LEU A 336 -30.26 26.37 -28.06
N GLN A 337 -28.94 26.18 -28.09
CA GLN A 337 -28.19 25.71 -29.26
C GLN A 337 -27.17 24.63 -28.88
N GLY A 338 -27.00 23.63 -29.75
CA GLY A 338 -26.05 22.54 -29.56
C GLY A 338 -26.62 21.35 -28.79
N SER A 339 -25.83 20.27 -28.75
CA SER A 339 -26.13 19.01 -28.07
C SER A 339 -24.81 18.26 -27.88
N THR A 340 -24.68 17.53 -26.77
CA THR A 340 -23.48 16.76 -26.44
C THR A 340 -23.71 15.26 -26.48
N ARG A 341 -24.97 14.82 -26.30
CA ARG A 341 -25.39 13.43 -26.05
C ARG A 341 -24.62 12.78 -24.91
N ALA A 342 -24.10 13.59 -23.99
CA ALA A 342 -23.27 13.15 -22.90
C ALA A 342 -24.10 12.98 -21.62
N PHE A 343 -23.72 12.00 -20.81
CA PHE A 343 -24.27 11.83 -19.48
C PHE A 343 -23.37 12.50 -18.46
N VAL A 344 -23.95 13.00 -17.37
CA VAL A 344 -23.23 13.47 -16.18
C VAL A 344 -23.68 12.66 -14.97
N LEU A 345 -22.77 12.46 -14.01
CA LEU A 345 -23.15 11.97 -12.69
C LEU A 345 -23.50 13.17 -11.83
N ALA A 346 -24.80 13.40 -11.62
CA ALA A 346 -25.29 14.57 -10.90
C ALA A 346 -26.53 14.29 -10.06
N GLN A 347 -26.81 15.21 -9.15
CA GLN A 347 -28.08 15.34 -8.44
C GLN A 347 -29.05 16.14 -9.34
N PRO A 348 -30.09 15.53 -9.93
CA PRO A 348 -30.92 16.18 -10.94
C PRO A 348 -31.61 17.45 -10.46
N GLY A 349 -32.14 17.46 -9.24
CA GLY A 349 -32.81 18.60 -8.62
C GLY A 349 -31.84 19.75 -8.35
N ALA A 350 -30.65 19.45 -7.82
CA ALA A 350 -29.59 20.45 -7.65
C ALA A 350 -29.16 21.04 -9.00
N LEU A 351 -28.85 20.21 -9.99
CA LEU A 351 -28.36 20.69 -11.29
C LEU A 351 -29.43 21.50 -12.05
N ARG A 352 -30.69 21.07 -12.00
CA ARG A 352 -31.84 21.86 -12.50
C ARG A 352 -31.84 23.26 -11.88
N ARG A 353 -31.72 23.34 -10.55
CA ARG A 353 -31.73 24.62 -9.83
C ARG A 353 -30.56 25.53 -10.20
N CYS A 354 -29.37 24.95 -10.39
CA CYS A 354 -28.20 25.68 -10.89
C CYS A 354 -28.52 26.33 -12.24
N LEU A 355 -28.99 25.54 -13.21
CA LEU A 355 -29.32 26.05 -14.55
C LEU A 355 -30.42 27.09 -14.53
N THR A 356 -31.51 26.87 -13.76
CA THR A 356 -32.59 27.84 -13.60
C THR A 356 -32.07 29.16 -13.04
N ASN A 357 -31.24 29.15 -11.99
CA ASN A 357 -30.67 30.38 -11.43
C ASN A 357 -29.80 31.15 -12.41
N LEU A 358 -29.02 30.45 -13.24
CA LEU A 358 -28.16 31.08 -14.24
C LEU A 358 -28.98 31.69 -15.40
N ILE A 359 -30.00 30.97 -15.88
CA ILE A 359 -30.88 31.44 -16.95
C ILE A 359 -31.75 32.60 -16.45
N ASP A 360 -32.33 32.50 -15.26
CA ASP A 360 -33.12 33.58 -14.66
C ASP A 360 -32.28 34.86 -14.49
N ASN A 361 -31.02 34.73 -14.07
CA ASN A 361 -30.12 35.88 -14.00
C ASN A 361 -29.86 36.51 -15.38
N ALA A 362 -29.58 35.70 -16.40
CA ALA A 362 -29.36 36.18 -17.77
C ALA A 362 -30.60 36.93 -18.32
N CYS A 363 -31.80 36.37 -18.14
CA CYS A 363 -33.05 37.00 -18.57
C CYS A 363 -33.33 38.29 -17.79
N LYS A 364 -33.07 38.29 -16.48
CA LYS A 364 -33.35 39.44 -15.61
C LYS A 364 -32.43 40.62 -15.84
N TYR A 365 -31.12 40.39 -15.98
CA TYR A 365 -30.12 41.45 -16.10
C TYR A 365 -29.76 41.78 -17.54
N GLY A 366 -29.87 40.81 -18.47
CA GLY A 366 -29.54 40.99 -19.88
C GLY A 366 -30.68 40.73 -20.86
N LYS A 367 -31.93 40.73 -20.38
CA LYS A 367 -33.20 40.65 -21.13
C LYS A 367 -33.44 39.37 -21.94
N SER A 368 -32.40 38.61 -22.25
CA SER A 368 -32.46 37.35 -22.99
C SER A 368 -31.32 36.44 -22.54
N ALA A 369 -31.51 35.12 -22.70
CA ALA A 369 -30.50 34.12 -22.44
C ALA A 369 -30.24 33.28 -23.70
N ARG A 370 -29.02 33.37 -24.23
CA ARG A 370 -28.52 32.52 -25.31
C ARG A 370 -27.71 31.40 -24.70
N VAL A 371 -28.32 30.22 -24.63
CA VAL A 371 -27.72 29.03 -24.03
C VAL A 371 -27.09 28.19 -25.13
N SER A 372 -25.83 27.79 -24.95
CA SER A 372 -25.16 26.85 -25.84
C SER A 372 -24.48 25.74 -25.05
N ILE A 373 -24.48 24.53 -25.59
CA ILE A 373 -23.81 23.39 -24.99
C ILE A 373 -22.90 22.69 -26.01
N ALA A 374 -21.68 22.37 -25.58
CA ALA A 374 -20.69 21.66 -26.37
C ALA A 374 -19.82 20.75 -25.50
N LEU A 375 -19.25 19.71 -26.11
CA LEU A 375 -18.22 18.88 -25.47
C LEU A 375 -16.85 19.41 -25.89
N GLU A 376 -16.11 20.00 -24.94
CA GLU A 376 -14.82 20.65 -25.19
C GLU A 376 -13.77 20.14 -24.20
N GLN A 377 -12.59 19.78 -24.68
CA GLN A 377 -11.46 19.35 -23.83
C GLN A 377 -11.85 18.27 -22.80
N GLN A 378 -12.71 17.31 -23.18
CA GLN A 378 -13.25 16.27 -22.27
C GLN A 378 -14.13 16.81 -21.12
N LYS A 379 -14.72 17.98 -21.27
CA LYS A 379 -15.70 18.57 -20.37
C LYS A 379 -16.96 18.96 -21.13
N ILE A 380 -18.09 18.92 -20.45
CA ILE A 380 -19.34 19.50 -20.97
C ILE A 380 -19.31 20.98 -20.62
N ALA A 381 -19.31 21.83 -21.63
CA ALA A 381 -19.28 23.28 -21.50
C ALA A 381 -20.66 23.85 -21.84
N ILE A 382 -21.35 24.38 -20.82
CA ILE A 382 -22.62 25.09 -20.95
C ILE A 382 -22.31 26.58 -20.85
N ARG A 383 -22.60 27.34 -21.89
CA ARG A 383 -22.43 28.80 -21.93
C ARG A 383 -23.78 29.47 -21.97
N ILE A 384 -23.99 30.40 -21.05
CA ILE A 384 -25.20 31.22 -20.98
C ILE A 384 -24.74 32.66 -21.21
N ARG A 385 -25.17 33.24 -22.34
CA ARG A 385 -24.83 34.61 -22.73
C ARG A 385 -26.05 35.49 -22.62
N ASP A 386 -25.86 36.69 -22.07
CA ASP A 386 -26.90 37.71 -22.00
C ASP A 386 -26.52 38.97 -22.79
N LEU A 387 -27.46 39.91 -22.92
CA LEU A 387 -27.26 41.22 -23.58
C LEU A 387 -27.22 42.37 -22.56
N GLY A 388 -26.81 42.07 -21.33
CA GLY A 388 -26.78 43.03 -20.23
C GLY A 388 -25.59 44.00 -20.31
N PRO A 389 -25.44 44.87 -19.30
CA PRO A 389 -24.29 45.77 -19.21
C PRO A 389 -22.97 45.05 -18.86
N GLY A 390 -23.02 43.76 -18.52
CA GLY A 390 -21.88 43.01 -17.97
C GLY A 390 -21.65 43.35 -16.49
N ILE A 391 -20.48 42.95 -15.98
CA ILE A 391 -20.06 43.15 -14.58
C ILE A 391 -18.70 43.86 -14.58
N PRO A 392 -18.50 44.92 -13.76
CA PRO A 392 -17.18 45.53 -13.60
C PRO A 392 -16.11 44.49 -13.25
N GLU A 393 -14.93 44.58 -13.86
CA GLU A 393 -13.90 43.53 -13.73
C GLU A 393 -13.44 43.31 -12.28
N SER A 394 -13.45 44.37 -11.45
CA SER A 394 -13.17 44.30 -10.02
C SER A 394 -14.23 43.57 -9.19
N GLU A 395 -15.43 43.35 -9.74
CA GLU A 395 -16.56 42.75 -9.04
C GLU A 395 -16.90 41.33 -9.53
N LEU A 396 -16.22 40.83 -10.58
CA LEU A 396 -16.47 39.50 -11.14
C LEU A 396 -16.32 38.35 -10.13
N GLU A 397 -15.44 38.50 -9.14
CA GLU A 397 -15.30 37.53 -8.05
C GLU A 397 -16.32 37.77 -6.93
N ALA A 398 -16.58 39.04 -6.58
CA ALA A 398 -17.45 39.42 -5.48
C ALA A 398 -18.93 39.05 -5.73
N VAL A 399 -19.38 39.00 -6.98
CA VAL A 399 -20.75 38.59 -7.33
C VAL A 399 -21.10 37.14 -6.98
N PHE A 400 -20.12 36.31 -6.64
CA PHE A 400 -20.36 34.99 -6.07
C PHE A 400 -20.60 35.01 -4.55
N GLU A 401 -20.30 36.11 -3.87
CA GLU A 401 -20.52 36.22 -2.43
C GLU A 401 -22.02 36.26 -2.10
N PRO A 402 -22.47 35.54 -1.05
CA PRO A 402 -23.87 35.54 -0.65
C PRO A 402 -24.36 36.96 -0.35
N PHE A 403 -25.54 37.31 -0.88
CA PHE A 403 -26.20 38.62 -0.70
C PHE A 403 -25.51 39.81 -1.39
N TYR A 404 -24.45 39.57 -2.17
CA TYR A 404 -23.78 40.61 -2.93
C TYR A 404 -24.61 41.05 -4.14
N ARG A 405 -24.66 42.36 -4.40
CA ARG A 405 -25.38 42.96 -5.53
C ARG A 405 -24.64 44.20 -6.06
N LEU A 406 -24.60 44.34 -7.38
CA LEU A 406 -24.00 45.47 -8.09
C LEU A 406 -24.77 46.80 -7.91
N GLU A 407 -26.10 46.72 -7.75
CA GLU A 407 -26.94 47.91 -7.54
C GLU A 407 -27.14 48.19 -6.04
N ALA A 408 -26.68 49.35 -5.57
CA ALA A 408 -26.92 49.83 -4.21
C ALA A 408 -28.40 50.26 -3.96
N SER A 409 -29.18 50.47 -5.03
CA SER A 409 -30.57 50.88 -4.95
C SER A 409 -31.48 49.65 -4.75
N ARG A 410 -32.31 49.69 -3.70
CA ARG A 410 -33.46 48.79 -3.50
C ARG A 410 -34.59 49.10 -4.49
N SER A 411 -34.28 49.28 -5.78
CA SER A 411 -35.26 49.44 -6.84
C SER A 411 -36.04 48.12 -6.94
N ARG A 412 -37.36 48.18 -6.78
CA ARG A 412 -38.28 47.03 -6.81
C ARG A 412 -38.23 46.24 -8.13
N ASP A 413 -37.78 46.85 -9.23
CA ASP A 413 -37.80 46.24 -10.57
C ASP A 413 -36.75 45.13 -10.77
N THR A 414 -35.60 45.16 -10.08
CA THR A 414 -34.53 44.15 -10.24
C THR A 414 -34.57 43.06 -9.16
N GLY A 415 -35.69 42.90 -8.45
CA GLY A 415 -35.92 42.14 -7.21
C GLY A 415 -35.27 40.75 -7.09
N GLY A 416 -33.95 40.69 -6.87
CA GLY A 416 -33.17 39.47 -6.65
C GLY A 416 -32.39 39.58 -5.35
N THR A 417 -32.10 38.44 -4.73
CA THR A 417 -31.54 38.42 -3.37
C THR A 417 -30.01 38.40 -3.34
N GLY A 418 -29.36 38.29 -4.50
CA GLY A 418 -27.91 38.08 -4.60
C GLY A 418 -27.48 36.66 -4.25
N LEU A 419 -28.40 35.69 -4.16
CA LEU A 419 -28.08 34.29 -3.82
C LEU A 419 -27.95 33.37 -5.03
N GLY A 420 -28.53 33.73 -6.18
CA GLY A 420 -28.61 32.85 -7.36
C GLY A 420 -27.25 32.36 -7.85
N LEU A 421 -26.27 33.27 -8.01
CA LEU A 421 -24.91 32.92 -8.46
C LEU A 421 -24.15 32.10 -7.40
N THR A 422 -24.29 32.44 -6.12
CA THR A 422 -23.72 31.65 -5.02
C THR A 422 -24.26 30.21 -5.01
N ILE A 423 -25.57 30.05 -5.19
CA ILE A 423 -26.21 28.72 -5.27
C ILE A 423 -25.66 27.95 -6.48
N ALA A 424 -25.57 28.60 -7.65
CA ALA A 424 -25.03 27.97 -8.85
C ALA A 424 -23.56 27.54 -8.67
N LEU A 425 -22.73 28.38 -8.04
CA LEU A 425 -21.34 28.08 -7.75
C LEU A 425 -21.22 26.87 -6.81
N ASN A 426 -21.92 26.87 -5.67
CA ASN A 426 -21.91 25.76 -4.72
C ASN A 426 -22.32 24.44 -5.39
N ILE A 427 -23.37 24.48 -6.22
CA ILE A 427 -23.84 23.29 -6.93
C ILE A 427 -22.79 22.84 -7.96
N ALA A 428 -22.18 23.74 -8.71
CA ALA A 428 -21.12 23.40 -9.65
C ALA A 428 -19.93 22.74 -8.95
N GLU A 429 -19.46 23.29 -7.84
CA GLU A 429 -18.34 22.74 -7.06
C GLU A 429 -18.67 21.36 -6.46
N ASN A 430 -19.88 21.19 -5.92
CA ASN A 430 -20.37 19.90 -5.42
C ASN A 430 -20.43 18.82 -6.52
N HIS A 431 -20.51 19.22 -7.79
CA HIS A 431 -20.49 18.33 -8.95
C HIS A 431 -19.11 18.23 -9.62
N HIS A 432 -18.05 18.70 -8.94
CA HIS A 432 -16.68 18.77 -9.47
C HIS A 432 -16.58 19.59 -10.77
N GLY A 433 -17.53 20.50 -10.97
CA GLY A 433 -17.56 21.45 -12.06
C GLY A 433 -16.83 22.75 -11.75
N GLN A 434 -16.80 23.64 -12.74
CA GLN A 434 -16.29 25.00 -12.59
C GLN A 434 -17.29 25.98 -13.16
N LEU A 435 -17.47 27.11 -12.47
CA LEU A 435 -18.30 28.22 -12.92
C LEU A 435 -17.40 29.44 -13.14
N ARG A 436 -17.48 30.05 -14.32
CA ARG A 436 -16.68 31.23 -14.66
C ARG A 436 -17.56 32.31 -15.28
N LEU A 437 -17.19 33.56 -15.02
CA LEU A 437 -17.84 34.75 -15.55
C LEU A 437 -16.86 35.49 -16.45
N ARG A 438 -17.34 35.99 -17.59
CA ARG A 438 -16.55 36.82 -18.49
C ARG A 438 -17.44 37.81 -19.22
N ASN A 439 -17.02 39.07 -19.29
CA ASN A 439 -17.69 40.06 -20.14
C ASN A 439 -17.41 39.80 -21.63
N LEU A 440 -18.42 40.00 -22.46
CA LEU A 440 -18.29 39.92 -23.91
C LEU A 440 -17.85 41.27 -24.49
N ALA A 441 -17.04 41.22 -25.55
CA ALA A 441 -16.52 42.43 -26.20
C ALA A 441 -17.63 43.31 -26.82
N GLU A 442 -18.76 42.71 -27.20
CA GLU A 442 -19.92 43.38 -27.78
C GLU A 442 -20.93 43.87 -26.72
N GLY A 443 -20.60 43.73 -25.42
CA GLY A 443 -21.53 43.91 -24.31
C GLY A 443 -22.18 42.60 -23.88
N GLY A 444 -22.65 42.54 -22.63
CA GLY A 444 -23.21 41.34 -22.02
C GLY A 444 -22.23 40.51 -21.21
N LEU A 445 -22.77 39.53 -20.50
CA LEU A 445 -22.05 38.60 -19.66
C LEU A 445 -22.16 37.18 -20.21
N GLU A 446 -21.06 36.45 -20.20
CA GLU A 446 -21.03 35.00 -20.43
C GLU A 446 -20.76 34.29 -19.10
N VAL A 447 -21.69 33.42 -18.72
CA VAL A 447 -21.49 32.42 -17.69
C VAL A 447 -21.09 31.11 -18.34
N LEU A 448 -19.93 30.57 -17.98
CA LEU A 448 -19.45 29.26 -18.42
C LEU A 448 -19.52 28.28 -17.24
N LEU A 449 -20.39 27.28 -17.36
CA LEU A 449 -20.46 26.11 -16.48
C LEU A 449 -19.79 24.92 -17.16
N GLU A 450 -18.71 24.43 -16.56
CA GLU A 450 -18.01 23.22 -17.00
C GLU A 450 -18.33 22.05 -16.07
N LEU A 451 -18.73 20.92 -16.63
CA LEU A 451 -19.00 19.68 -15.88
C LEU A 451 -18.17 18.51 -16.42
N PRO A 452 -17.70 17.59 -15.56
CA PRO A 452 -17.06 16.36 -16.00
C PRO A 452 -18.10 15.41 -16.63
N PRO A 453 -17.86 14.89 -17.86
CA PRO A 453 -18.72 13.88 -18.44
C PRO A 453 -18.60 12.57 -17.66
N MET A 454 -19.68 11.80 -17.62
CA MET A 454 -19.66 10.43 -17.13
C MET A 454 -18.80 9.60 -18.06
N THR A 455 -17.61 9.22 -17.60
CA THR A 455 -16.77 8.28 -18.33
C THR A 455 -17.49 6.93 -18.37
N PRO A 456 -17.76 6.33 -19.55
CA PRO A 456 -18.38 5.02 -19.61
C PRO A 456 -17.48 4.04 -18.85
N THR A 457 -18.04 3.40 -17.83
CA THR A 457 -17.34 2.35 -17.11
C THR A 457 -17.09 1.25 -18.14
N LYS A 458 -15.82 1.07 -18.54
CA LYS A 458 -15.43 -0.12 -19.30
C LYS A 458 -15.72 -1.32 -18.40
N ASN A 459 -16.88 -1.95 -18.58
CA ASN A 459 -17.11 -3.30 -18.10
C ASN A 459 -15.99 -4.15 -18.70
N ARG A 460 -15.08 -4.62 -17.83
CA ARG A 460 -14.01 -5.53 -18.18
C ARG A 460 -14.10 -6.75 -17.28
#